data_AF-A0A4Q3C0K5-F1
#
_entry.id   AF-A0A4Q3C0K5-F1
#
_cell.length_a   1.000
_cell.length_b   1.000
_cell.length_c   1.000
_cell.angle_alpha   90.00
_cell.angle_beta   90.00
_cell.angle_gamma   90.00
#
_symmetry.space_group_name_H-M   'P 1'
#
loop_
_entity.id
_entity.type
_entity.pdbx_description
1 polymer ?
#
loop_
_entity_poly.entity_id
_entity_poly.type
_entity_poly.pdbx_seq_one_letter_code
_entity_poly.pdbx_strand_id
1 'polypeptide(L)'
;MTAPVSLTEAKLFLRVEHGAEDELIQTLIDAAKARVEGDVGLGLTSTSPAPLRLAILMLTLRAYERGESEMALQPVDAWLAPYRVVRL
;
A
#
# COMPACT_ATOMS: atom_id res chain seq x y z
N MET A 1 1.89 10.84 13.30
CA MET A 1 2.14 10.94 11.84
C MET A 1 1.00 10.22 11.15
N THR A 2 0.16 10.93 10.39
CA THR A 2 -1.04 10.33 9.75
C THR A 2 -0.63 9.34 8.66
N ALA A 3 -1.18 8.13 8.72
CA ALA A 3 -0.97 7.08 7.73
C ALA A 3 -1.40 7.55 6.32
N PRO A 4 -0.71 7.13 5.25
CA PRO A 4 -1.05 7.52 3.87
C PRO A 4 -2.45 7.04 3.43
N VAL A 5 -2.93 5.94 4.01
CA VAL A 5 -4.22 5.32 3.73
C VAL A 5 -4.84 4.91 5.05
N SER A 6 -6.12 5.22 5.27
CA SER A 6 -6.88 4.78 6.45
C SER A 6 -7.49 3.38 6.26
N LEU A 7 -7.76 2.68 7.36
CA LEU A 7 -8.51 1.41 7.32
C LEU A 7 -9.86 1.56 6.62
N THR A 8 -10.57 2.66 6.83
CA THR A 8 -11.86 2.91 6.20
C THR A 8 -11.73 3.02 4.68
N GLU A 9 -10.73 3.73 4.17
CA GLU A 9 -10.46 3.80 2.72
C GLU A 9 -10.08 2.43 2.15
N ALA A 10 -9.23 1.68 2.85
CA ALA A 10 -8.83 0.35 2.41
C ALA A 10 -10.03 -0.61 2.36
N LYS A 11 -10.87 -0.62 3.40
CA LYS A 11 -12.11 -1.44 3.42
C LYS A 11 -13.06 -1.08 2.29
N LEU A 12 -13.23 0.22 2.03
CA LEU A 12 -14.08 0.70 0.94
C LEU A 12 -13.54 0.26 -0.43
N PHE A 13 -12.22 0.22 -0.60
CA PHE A 13 -11.57 -0.28 -1.81
C PHE A 13 -11.68 -1.81 -1.96
N LEU A 14 -11.49 -2.56 -0.88
CA LEU A 14 -11.63 -4.02 -0.80
C LEU A 14 -13.09 -4.49 -0.84
N ARG A 15 -14.07 -3.56 -0.74
CA ARG A 15 -15.50 -3.84 -0.55
C ARG A 15 -15.78 -4.73 0.67
N VAL A 16 -15.01 -4.55 1.73
CA VAL A 16 -15.16 -5.25 3.01
C VAL A 16 -16.12 -4.45 3.90
N GLU A 17 -17.30 -5.01 4.19
CA GLU A 17 -18.31 -4.37 5.03
C GLU A 17 -18.22 -4.77 6.52
N HIS A 18 -17.43 -5.79 6.85
CA HIS A 18 -17.28 -6.31 8.22
C HIS A 18 -15.91 -6.04 8.84
N GLY A 19 -15.89 -5.83 10.17
CA GLY A 19 -14.67 -5.52 10.93
C GLY A 19 -13.82 -6.73 11.36
N ALA A 20 -14.21 -7.95 11.02
CA ALA A 20 -13.52 -9.16 11.47
C ALA A 20 -12.06 -9.26 10.97
N GLU A 21 -11.78 -8.62 9.83
CA GLU A 21 -10.47 -8.67 9.17
C GLU A 21 -9.71 -7.34 9.32
N ASP A 22 -10.13 -6.47 10.22
CA ASP A 22 -9.51 -5.16 10.43
C ASP A 22 -8.03 -5.25 10.81
N GLU A 23 -7.68 -6.19 11.68
CA GLU A 23 -6.28 -6.45 12.07
C GLU A 23 -5.44 -6.99 10.91
N LEU A 24 -6.02 -7.88 10.08
CA LEU A 24 -5.37 -8.41 8.90
C LEU A 24 -5.14 -7.31 7.86
N ILE A 25 -6.18 -6.52 7.56
CA ILE A 25 -6.10 -5.40 6.62
C ILE A 25 -5.08 -4.38 7.11
N GLN A 26 -5.04 -4.07 8.41
CA GLN A 26 -4.04 -3.17 8.98
C GLN A 26 -2.63 -3.71 8.74
N THR A 27 -2.40 -4.99 9.01
CA THR A 27 -1.11 -5.66 8.78
C THR A 27 -0.69 -5.60 7.31
N LEU A 28 -1.64 -5.83 6.39
CA LEU A 28 -1.39 -5.75 4.95
C LEU A 28 -1.08 -4.32 4.48
N ILE A 29 -1.72 -3.30 5.06
CA ILE A 29 -1.42 -1.88 4.78
C ILE A 29 0.00 -1.55 5.26
N ASP A 30 0.36 -1.94 6.48
CA ASP A 30 1.70 -1.68 7.04
C ASP A 30 2.80 -2.37 6.23
N ALA A 31 2.58 -3.63 5.83
CA ALA A 31 3.51 -4.35 4.96
C ALA A 31 3.61 -3.73 3.56
N ALA A 32 2.48 -3.34 2.94
CA ALA A 32 2.47 -2.68 1.64
C ALA A 32 3.17 -1.32 1.69
N LYS A 33 2.93 -0.54 2.75
CA LYS A 33 3.61 0.72 3.01
C LYS A 33 5.12 0.51 3.12
N ALA A 34 5.58 -0.39 3.98
CA ALA A 34 7.01 -0.67 4.15
C ALA A 34 7.68 -1.12 2.84
N ARG A 35 6.98 -1.92 2.02
CA ARG A 35 7.47 -2.37 0.73
C ARG A 35 7.63 -1.21 -0.26
N VAL A 36 6.66 -0.31 -0.31
CA VAL A 36 6.72 0.88 -1.16
C VAL A 36 7.79 1.84 -0.65
N GLU A 37 7.85 2.14 0.65
CA GLU A 37 8.86 3.03 1.24
C GLU A 37 10.29 2.54 0.99
N GLY A 38 10.52 1.22 1.08
CA GLY A 38 11.81 0.63 0.78
C GLY A 38 12.20 0.72 -0.70
N ASP A 39 11.22 0.74 -1.60
CA ASP A 39 11.42 0.83 -3.04
C ASP A 39 11.61 2.27 -3.52
N VAL A 40 10.77 3.20 -3.05
CA VAL A 40 10.90 4.62 -3.38
C VAL A 40 11.97 5.32 -2.57
N GLY A 41 12.39 4.77 -1.42
CA GLY A 41 13.36 5.36 -0.50
C GLY A 41 12.86 6.61 0.22
N LEU A 42 11.53 6.81 0.28
CA LEU A 42 10.85 7.97 0.84
C LEU A 42 9.82 7.52 1.89
N GLY A 43 9.65 8.31 2.94
CA GLY A 43 8.59 8.07 3.93
C GLY A 43 7.22 8.47 3.37
N LEU A 44 6.27 7.53 3.40
CA LEU A 44 4.89 7.73 2.96
C LEU A 44 4.04 8.29 4.10
N THR A 45 3.33 9.37 3.80
CA THR A 45 2.46 10.08 4.74
C THR A 45 1.12 10.42 4.07
N SER A 46 0.17 10.96 4.84
CA SER A 46 -1.10 11.47 4.30
C SER A 46 -0.94 12.54 3.20
N THR A 47 0.23 13.17 3.07
CA THR A 47 0.52 14.14 2.01
C THR A 47 1.22 13.53 0.80
N SER A 48 1.40 12.20 0.77
CA SER A 48 1.95 11.50 -0.37
C SER A 48 1.03 11.60 -1.60
N PRO A 49 1.60 11.72 -2.81
CA PRO A 49 0.82 11.88 -4.03
C PRO A 49 -0.10 10.67 -4.29
N ALA A 50 -1.23 10.95 -4.95
CA ALA A 50 -2.29 9.98 -5.24
C ALA A 50 -1.81 8.64 -5.83
N PRO A 51 -0.80 8.58 -6.73
CA PRO A 51 -0.30 7.31 -7.28
C PRO A 51 0.33 6.40 -6.24
N LEU A 52 1.02 6.95 -5.24
CA LEU A 52 1.63 6.16 -4.16
C LEU A 52 0.58 5.59 -3.21
N ARG A 53 -0.43 6.38 -2.87
CA ARG A 53 -1.59 5.90 -2.11
C ARG A 53 -2.32 4.78 -2.83
N LEU A 54 -2.54 4.93 -4.13
CA LEU A 54 -3.19 3.90 -4.96
C LEU A 54 -2.32 2.64 -5.07
N ALA A 55 -1.00 2.78 -5.14
CA ALA A 55 -0.08 1.65 -5.13
C ALA A 55 -0.21 0.81 -3.86
N ILE A 56 -0.25 1.45 -2.68
CA ILE A 56 -0.46 0.76 -1.40
C ILE A 56 -1.80 0.00 -1.43
N LEU A 57 -2.89 0.66 -1.83
CA LEU A 57 -4.22 0.02 -1.92
C LEU A 57 -4.24 -1.19 -2.86
N MET A 58 -3.61 -1.08 -4.04
CA MET A 58 -3.51 -2.17 -5.00
C MET A 58 -2.71 -3.36 -4.46
N LEU A 59 -1.62 -3.10 -3.74
CA LEU A 59 -0.83 -4.15 -3.09
C LEU A 59 -1.60 -4.82 -1.96
N THR A 60 -2.30 -4.05 -1.13
CA THR A 60 -3.17 -4.57 -0.06
C THR A 60 -4.28 -5.45 -0.63
N LEU A 61 -4.98 -4.98 -1.68
CA LEU A 61 -6.00 -5.77 -2.39
C LEU A 61 -5.42 -7.08 -2.91
N ARG A 62 -4.25 -7.04 -3.55
CA ARG A 62 -3.65 -8.23 -4.14
C ARG A 62 -3.16 -9.23 -3.10
N ALA A 63 -2.59 -8.76 -2.00
CA ALA A 63 -2.16 -9.59 -0.89
C ALA A 63 -3.37 -10.23 -0.18
N TYR A 64 -4.48 -9.50 -0.06
CA TYR A 64 -5.74 -10.00 0.47
C TYR A 64 -6.36 -11.08 -0.45
N GLU A 65 -6.51 -10.78 -1.75
CA GLU A 65 -7.11 -11.68 -2.74
C GLU A 65 -6.31 -12.98 -2.93
N ARG A 66 -4.97 -12.90 -2.90
CA ARG A 66 -4.11 -14.03 -3.26
C ARG A 66 -3.54 -14.78 -2.06
N GLY A 67 -3.65 -14.22 -0.85
CA GLY A 67 -3.00 -14.74 0.36
C GLY A 67 -1.47 -14.81 0.25
N GLU A 68 -0.89 -14.22 -0.79
CA GLU A 68 0.55 -14.21 -1.03
C GLU A 68 1.20 -13.10 -0.23
N SER A 69 2.18 -13.45 0.61
CA SER A 69 3.05 -12.47 1.26
C SER A 69 4.01 -11.78 0.28
N GLU A 70 4.14 -12.31 -0.95
CA GLU A 70 5.02 -11.75 -1.97
C GLU A 70 4.34 -10.54 -2.64
N MET A 71 4.52 -9.36 -2.03
CA MET A 71 4.03 -8.07 -2.53
C MET A 71 4.83 -7.64 -3.77
N ALA A 72 4.52 -8.26 -4.91
CA ALA A 72 5.15 -7.95 -6.18
C ALA A 72 4.77 -6.53 -6.64
N LEU A 73 5.78 -5.65 -6.74
CA LEU A 73 5.62 -4.24 -7.14
C LEU A 73 5.42 -4.06 -8.65
N GLN A 74 5.57 -5.10 -9.48
CA GLN A 74 5.46 -5.02 -10.94
C GLN A 74 4.23 -4.24 -11.46
N PRO A 75 3.01 -4.38 -10.90
CA PRO A 75 1.83 -3.64 -11.41
C PRO A 75 1.87 -2.16 -11.08
N VAL A 76 2.54 -1.79 -9.98
CA VAL A 76 2.61 -0.42 -9.46
C VAL A 76 3.94 0.24 -9.81
N ASP A 77 4.85 -0.49 -10.47
CA ASP A 77 6.19 -0.05 -10.85
C ASP A 77 6.14 1.21 -11.71
N ALA A 78 5.18 1.28 -12.65
CA ALA A 78 4.97 2.47 -13.48
C ALA A 78 4.61 3.74 -12.66
N TRP A 79 3.94 3.57 -11.51
CA TRP A 79 3.60 4.68 -10.62
C TRP A 79 4.72 5.00 -9.64
N LEU A 80 5.55 4.02 -9.29
CA LEU A 80 6.68 4.15 -8.38
C LEU A 80 7.92 4.73 -9.09
N ALA A 81 8.12 4.40 -10.36
CA ALA A 81 9.29 4.77 -11.15
C ALA A 81 9.66 6.27 -11.07
N PRO A 82 8.73 7.23 -11.12
CA PRO A 82 9.05 8.65 -11.00
C PRO A 82 9.54 9.08 -9.61
N TYR A 83 9.21 8.30 -8.58
CA TYR A 83 9.48 8.61 -7.18
C TYR A 83 10.62 7.80 -6.58
N ARG A 84 11.18 6.82 -7.31
CA ARG A 84 12.36 6.07 -6.86
C ARG A 84 13.56 7.00 -6.76
N VAL A 85 14.04 7.25 -5.54
CA VAL A 85 15.39 7.82 -5.40
C VAL A 85 16.39 6.79 -5.90
N VAL A 86 17.01 7.10 -7.04
CA VAL A 86 18.21 6.40 -7.51
C VAL A 86 19.29 6.65 -6.46
N ARG A 87 19.51 5.67 -5.58
CA ARG A 87 20.73 5.63 -4.78
C ARG A 87 21.87 5.28 -5.74
N LEU A 88 22.59 6.32 -6.16
CA LEU A 88 23.89 6.21 -6.83
C LEU A 88 24.93 5.65 -5.87
#